data_AF-A0A955GV23-F1
#
_entry.id   AF-A0A955GV23-F1
#
_cell.length_a   1.000
_cell.length_b   1.000
_cell.length_c   1.000
_cell.angle_alpha   90.00
_cell.angle_beta   90.00
_cell.angle_gamma   90.00
#
_symmetry.space_group_name_H-M   'P 1'
#
loop_
_entity.id
_entity.type
_entity.pdbx_description
1 polymer ?
#
loop_
_entity_poly.entity_id
_entity_poly.type
_entity_poly.pdbx_seq_one_letter_code
_entity_poly.pdbx_strand_id
1 'polypeptide(L)'
;MSENETQPKVESTEERVTSEESAVTSETKKKSKVWGYVVAVVIVVAIILAVLYMMEKQGRSSTNIFESVIANQNANTVVAVVNGKEIINSDLSTSIQQFSQVASAQGVDITTPEATAEIRTQALDVLVNTELLKQAASEKGINISDEAVSERLEGIKTEIGGEEVLNERMTSLGITEDRLYKDVRDELTIQQLLETVFEEAVIEVTEEEVSALYQGAGGEEAGLPALEEVREQVEAQVRASKEQVAIDNYLTELKELAEIEIK
;
A
#
# COMPACT_ATOMS: atom_id res chain seq x y z
N MET A 1 -78.93 -66.33 -20.44
CA MET A 1 -79.16 -66.45 -18.98
C MET A 1 -79.40 -65.04 -18.48
N SER A 2 -80.68 -64.70 -18.25
CA SER A 2 -81.26 -63.46 -17.70
C SER A 2 -80.88 -62.13 -18.41
N GLU A 3 -81.72 -61.47 -19.20
CA GLU A 3 -83.02 -60.84 -18.89
C GLU A 3 -83.00 -60.00 -17.61
N ASN A 4 -83.04 -58.67 -17.76
CA ASN A 4 -84.09 -57.73 -17.29
C ASN A 4 -83.67 -56.30 -17.73
N GLU A 5 -84.28 -55.68 -18.74
CA GLU A 5 -85.44 -54.76 -18.64
C GLU A 5 -85.30 -53.77 -17.46
N THR A 6 -85.39 -52.43 -17.59
CA THR A 6 -86.51 -51.68 -18.18
C THR A 6 -86.11 -50.19 -18.33
N GLN A 7 -86.49 -49.55 -19.43
CA GLN A 7 -86.67 -48.08 -19.60
C GLN A 7 -87.89 -47.59 -18.73
N PRO A 8 -88.41 -46.32 -18.74
CA PRO A 8 -88.20 -45.16 -19.65
C PRO A 8 -88.32 -43.73 -19.05
N LYS A 9 -88.27 -42.71 -19.94
CA LYS A 9 -89.03 -41.41 -19.88
C LYS A 9 -88.51 -40.36 -18.86
N VAL A 10 -88.57 -39.02 -19.00
CA VAL A 10 -89.23 -37.98 -19.82
C VAL A 10 -88.31 -36.73 -19.65
N GLU A 11 -87.98 -35.94 -20.68
CA GLU A 11 -88.58 -34.63 -21.02
C GLU A 11 -88.37 -33.46 -20.03
N SER A 12 -88.08 -32.29 -20.62
CA SER A 12 -88.20 -30.90 -20.13
C SER A 12 -87.03 -30.30 -19.35
N THR A 13 -86.20 -29.43 -19.96
CA THR A 13 -86.34 -27.96 -20.14
C THR A 13 -85.76 -27.16 -18.97
N GLU A 14 -85.08 -26.08 -19.33
CA GLU A 14 -84.86 -24.83 -18.59
C GLU A 14 -83.54 -24.59 -17.82
N GLU A 15 -82.78 -23.69 -18.44
CA GLU A 15 -82.22 -22.45 -17.88
C GLU A 15 -81.09 -22.43 -16.84
N ARG A 16 -80.08 -21.66 -17.26
CA ARG A 16 -79.24 -20.70 -16.54
C ARG A 16 -78.09 -21.23 -15.66
N VAL A 17 -76.88 -20.94 -16.16
CA VAL A 17 -75.85 -20.04 -15.57
C VAL A 17 -75.59 -20.32 -14.09
N THR A 18 -74.41 -20.78 -13.63
CA THR A 18 -73.15 -20.02 -13.55
C THR A 18 -72.07 -20.91 -12.90
N SER A 19 -70.82 -20.74 -13.34
CA SER A 19 -69.54 -20.80 -12.59
C SER A 19 -69.11 -22.02 -11.75
N GLU A 20 -67.84 -22.39 -11.97
CA GLU A 20 -66.90 -23.16 -11.14
C GLU A 20 -67.16 -24.68 -11.12
N GLU A 21 -66.20 -25.58 -11.42
CA GLU A 21 -64.80 -25.61 -11.05
C GLU A 21 -64.03 -26.65 -11.90
N SER A 22 -62.72 -26.44 -12.08
CA SER A 22 -61.68 -27.47 -12.20
C SER A 22 -61.63 -28.38 -13.45
N ALA A 23 -60.70 -28.08 -14.37
CA ALA A 23 -59.40 -28.79 -14.42
C ALA A 23 -58.55 -28.44 -15.67
N VAL A 24 -57.32 -27.93 -15.41
CA VAL A 24 -56.02 -28.45 -15.94
C VAL A 24 -55.89 -28.45 -17.49
N THR A 25 -55.04 -27.68 -18.18
CA THR A 25 -53.61 -27.36 -17.99
C THR A 25 -53.16 -26.42 -19.11
N SER A 26 -52.30 -25.44 -18.80
CA SER A 26 -51.02 -25.29 -19.52
C SER A 26 -50.11 -24.36 -18.73
N GLU A 27 -48.96 -24.91 -18.37
CA GLU A 27 -47.88 -24.23 -17.69
C GLU A 27 -47.37 -23.06 -18.53
N THR A 28 -47.32 -21.86 -17.94
CA THR A 28 -46.36 -20.84 -18.36
C THR A 28 -45.39 -20.56 -17.22
N LYS A 29 -44.15 -20.94 -17.50
CA LYS A 29 -42.93 -20.77 -16.72
C LYS A 29 -42.86 -19.36 -16.12
N LYS A 30 -43.07 -19.27 -14.80
CA LYS A 30 -42.94 -18.05 -14.00
C LYS A 30 -41.47 -17.58 -14.02
N LYS A 31 -41.09 -16.75 -15.00
CA LYS A 31 -39.85 -15.95 -14.92
C LYS A 31 -39.96 -15.12 -13.64
N SER A 32 -39.04 -15.35 -12.70
CA SER A 32 -39.08 -14.71 -11.39
C SER A 32 -39.02 -13.20 -11.57
N LYS A 33 -39.95 -12.47 -10.92
CA LYS A 33 -39.97 -11.00 -10.92
C LYS A 33 -38.60 -10.41 -10.55
N VAL A 34 -37.79 -11.16 -9.79
CA VAL A 34 -36.39 -10.86 -9.43
C VAL A 34 -35.50 -10.63 -10.65
N TRP A 35 -35.59 -11.42 -11.73
CA TRP A 35 -34.78 -11.18 -12.93
C TRP A 35 -35.21 -9.89 -13.65
N GLY A 36 -36.51 -9.58 -13.65
CA GLY A 36 -37.01 -8.29 -14.12
C GLY A 36 -36.43 -7.11 -13.35
N TYR A 37 -36.33 -7.23 -12.02
CA TYR A 37 -35.69 -6.22 -11.17
C TYR A 37 -34.18 -6.12 -11.39
N VAL A 38 -33.46 -7.25 -11.51
CA VAL A 38 -32.01 -7.24 -11.77
C VAL A 38 -31.69 -6.59 -13.13
N VAL A 39 -32.46 -6.90 -14.17
CA VAL A 39 -32.30 -6.26 -15.49
C VAL A 39 -32.67 -4.78 -15.43
N ALA A 40 -33.73 -4.41 -14.71
CA ALA A 40 -34.10 -3.00 -14.52
C ALA A 40 -33.03 -2.22 -13.75
N VAL A 41 -32.43 -2.80 -12.70
CA VAL A 41 -31.34 -2.17 -11.94
C VAL A 41 -30.09 -2.00 -12.80
N VAL A 42 -29.69 -3.00 -13.58
CA VAL A 42 -28.54 -2.90 -14.49
C VAL A 42 -28.77 -1.83 -15.56
N ILE A 43 -29.99 -1.73 -16.10
CA ILE A 43 -30.35 -0.68 -17.07
C ILE A 43 -30.32 0.70 -16.42
N VAL A 44 -30.83 0.85 -15.20
CA VAL A 44 -30.77 2.12 -14.46
C VAL A 44 -29.32 2.51 -14.16
N VAL A 45 -28.47 1.57 -13.76
CA VAL A 45 -27.02 1.80 -13.58
C VAL A 45 -26.37 2.20 -14.90
N ALA A 46 -26.66 1.53 -16.02
CA ALA A 46 -26.12 1.90 -17.33
C ALA A 46 -26.58 3.28 -17.80
N ILE A 47 -27.84 3.66 -17.51
CA ILE A 47 -28.37 5.00 -17.79
C ILE A 47 -27.67 6.04 -16.91
N ILE A 48 -27.43 5.75 -15.64
CA ILE A 48 -26.67 6.63 -14.73
C ILE A 48 -25.24 6.80 -15.24
N LEU A 49 -24.57 5.73 -15.68
CA LEU A 49 -23.22 5.79 -16.27
C LEU A 49 -23.20 6.59 -17.59
N ALA A 50 -24.22 6.45 -18.44
CA ALA A 50 -24.35 7.22 -19.67
C ALA A 50 -24.65 8.71 -19.43
N VAL A 51 -25.46 9.02 -18.41
CA VAL A 51 -25.74 10.39 -17.97
C VAL A 51 -24.49 11.03 -17.37
N LEU A 52 -23.71 10.29 -16.56
CA LEU A 52 -22.42 10.75 -16.03
C LEU A 52 -21.41 11.03 -17.16
N TYR A 53 -21.29 10.13 -18.14
CA TYR A 53 -20.45 10.33 -19.33
C TYR A 53 -20.88 11.54 -20.17
N MET A 54 -22.20 11.77 -20.33
CA MET A 54 -22.71 12.96 -21.03
C MET A 54 -22.51 14.26 -20.25
N MET A 55 -22.58 14.22 -18.91
CA MET A 55 -22.32 15.36 -18.03
C MET A 55 -20.83 15.75 -18.01
N GLU A 56 -19.93 14.78 -18.13
CA GLU A 56 -18.48 14.97 -18.26
C GLU A 56 -18.11 15.69 -19.57
N LYS A 57 -18.75 15.31 -20.69
CA LYS A 57 -18.55 15.98 -22.00
C LYS A 57 -19.06 17.42 -22.05
N GLN A 58 -19.89 17.84 -21.10
CA GLN A 58 -20.39 19.22 -20.97
C GLN A 58 -19.62 20.06 -19.94
N GLY A 59 -18.62 19.50 -19.25
CA GLY A 59 -17.83 20.22 -18.24
C GLY A 59 -18.64 20.67 -17.02
N ARG A 60 -19.81 20.05 -16.75
CA ARG A 60 -20.74 20.46 -15.69
C ARG A 60 -20.64 19.63 -14.41
N SER A 61 -19.81 18.58 -14.37
CA SER A 61 -19.49 17.83 -13.14
C SER A 61 -18.11 17.18 -13.19
N SER A 62 -17.26 17.46 -12.20
CA SER A 62 -16.07 16.69 -11.83
C SER A 62 -16.45 15.69 -10.73
N THR A 63 -17.19 14.64 -11.07
CA THR A 63 -17.62 13.68 -10.04
C THR A 63 -16.45 12.80 -9.57
N ASN A 64 -15.31 12.79 -10.28
CA ASN A 64 -14.08 12.04 -9.98
C ASN A 64 -14.30 10.55 -9.64
N ILE A 65 -15.48 9.97 -9.93
CA ILE A 65 -15.79 8.59 -9.56
C ILE A 65 -15.04 7.61 -10.46
N PHE A 66 -14.93 7.87 -11.76
CA PHE A 66 -14.12 7.04 -12.65
C PHE A 66 -12.62 7.27 -12.44
N GLU A 67 -12.20 8.52 -12.18
CA GLU A 67 -10.82 8.84 -11.82
C GLU A 67 -10.40 8.16 -10.52
N SER A 68 -11.24 8.18 -9.47
CA SER A 68 -10.96 7.51 -8.19
C SER A 68 -10.99 5.98 -8.29
N VAL A 69 -11.81 5.39 -9.16
CA VAL A 69 -11.83 3.94 -9.41
C VAL A 69 -10.59 3.51 -10.20
N ILE A 70 -10.15 4.28 -11.20
CA ILE A 70 -8.92 4.00 -11.95
C ILE A 70 -7.68 4.29 -11.10
N ALA A 71 -7.69 5.35 -10.30
CA ALA A 71 -6.63 5.66 -9.33
C ALA A 71 -6.53 4.58 -8.24
N ASN A 72 -7.64 4.05 -7.73
CA ASN A 72 -7.63 2.92 -6.79
C ASN A 72 -7.10 1.62 -7.42
N GLN A 73 -7.43 1.35 -8.70
CA GLN A 73 -6.89 0.19 -9.39
C GLN A 73 -5.38 0.31 -9.62
N ASN A 74 -4.91 1.48 -10.07
CA ASN A 74 -3.48 1.74 -10.25
C ASN A 74 -2.73 1.79 -8.91
N ALA A 75 -3.35 2.26 -7.83
CA ALA A 75 -2.76 2.28 -6.49
C ALA A 75 -2.54 0.86 -5.93
N ASN A 76 -3.49 -0.04 -6.14
CA ASN A 76 -3.42 -1.43 -5.67
C ASN A 76 -2.69 -2.38 -6.65
N THR A 77 -2.04 -1.84 -7.68
CA THR A 77 -1.25 -2.66 -8.60
C THR A 77 0.04 -3.11 -7.92
N VAL A 78 0.36 -4.39 -8.00
CA VAL A 78 1.61 -4.96 -7.47
C VAL A 78 2.79 -4.54 -8.35
N VAL A 79 3.81 -3.93 -7.76
CA VAL A 79 5.03 -3.48 -8.45
C VAL A 79 6.24 -4.37 -8.14
N ALA A 80 6.22 -5.04 -6.99
CA ALA A 80 7.20 -6.06 -6.65
C ALA A 80 6.62 -7.05 -5.64
N VAL A 81 7.24 -8.22 -5.51
CA VAL A 81 6.94 -9.24 -4.51
C VAL A 81 8.23 -9.65 -3.82
N VAL A 82 8.24 -9.65 -2.48
CA VAL A 82 9.39 -10.00 -1.64
C VAL A 82 8.98 -11.12 -0.70
N ASN A 83 9.49 -12.34 -0.92
CA ASN A 83 9.12 -13.55 -0.16
C ASN A 83 7.60 -13.77 -0.07
N GLY A 84 6.90 -13.50 -1.17
CA GLY A 84 5.44 -13.60 -1.25
C GLY A 84 4.66 -12.39 -0.71
N LYS A 85 5.35 -11.37 -0.15
CA LYS A 85 4.72 -10.10 0.22
C LYS A 85 4.69 -9.15 -0.97
N GLU A 86 3.50 -8.67 -1.32
CA GLU A 86 3.32 -7.68 -2.38
C GLU A 86 3.69 -6.27 -1.91
N ILE A 87 4.46 -5.57 -2.75
CA ILE A 87 4.68 -4.12 -2.70
C ILE A 87 3.74 -3.50 -3.73
N ILE A 88 2.90 -2.57 -3.30
CA ILE A 88 1.87 -1.95 -4.14
C ILE A 88 2.32 -0.58 -4.67
N ASN A 89 1.77 -0.19 -5.80
CA ASN A 89 2.13 1.04 -6.49
C ASN A 89 1.79 2.31 -5.69
N SER A 90 0.84 2.27 -4.75
CA SER A 90 0.61 3.39 -3.84
C SER A 90 1.83 3.67 -2.96
N ASP A 91 2.46 2.62 -2.41
CA ASP A 91 3.67 2.77 -1.59
C ASP A 91 4.82 3.31 -2.45
N LEU A 92 4.97 2.78 -3.67
CA LEU A 92 5.96 3.27 -4.63
C LEU A 92 5.72 4.73 -5.02
N SER A 93 4.47 5.12 -5.26
CA SER A 93 4.13 6.51 -5.60
C SER A 93 4.44 7.48 -4.47
N THR A 94 4.11 7.12 -3.22
CA THR A 94 4.46 7.92 -2.05
C THR A 94 5.97 8.04 -1.90
N SER A 95 6.71 6.93 -2.06
CA SER A 95 8.18 6.94 -2.00
C SER A 95 8.79 7.81 -3.11
N ILE A 96 8.32 7.69 -4.35
CA ILE A 96 8.73 8.57 -5.48
C ILE A 96 8.49 10.04 -5.14
N GLN A 97 7.35 10.40 -4.57
CA GLN A 97 7.04 11.78 -4.21
C GLN A 97 8.00 12.32 -3.14
N GLN A 98 8.38 11.50 -2.16
CA GLN A 98 9.36 11.88 -1.15
C GLN A 98 10.75 12.09 -1.76
N PHE A 99 11.24 11.13 -2.55
CA PHE A 99 12.54 11.25 -3.23
C PHE A 99 12.57 12.42 -4.22
N SER A 100 11.48 12.67 -4.93
CA SER A 100 11.37 13.80 -5.86
C SER A 100 11.49 15.15 -5.15
N GLN A 101 10.92 15.30 -3.95
CA GLN A 101 11.06 16.52 -3.15
C GLN A 101 12.49 16.74 -2.70
N VAL A 102 13.15 15.67 -2.23
CA VAL A 102 14.57 15.72 -1.83
C VAL A 102 15.45 16.07 -3.02
N ALA A 103 15.27 15.40 -4.16
CA ALA A 103 16.03 15.65 -5.39
C ALA A 103 15.81 17.08 -5.90
N SER A 104 14.56 17.56 -5.91
CA SER A 104 14.25 18.93 -6.32
C SER A 104 14.87 19.96 -5.37
N ALA A 105 14.92 19.70 -4.07
CA ALA A 105 15.58 20.58 -3.09
C ALA A 105 17.10 20.63 -3.29
N GLN A 106 17.70 19.57 -3.85
CA GLN A 106 19.10 19.51 -4.24
C GLN A 106 19.38 20.11 -5.64
N GLY A 107 18.35 20.62 -6.32
CA GLY A 107 18.47 21.25 -7.64
C GLY A 107 18.43 20.28 -8.83
N VAL A 108 18.05 19.02 -8.61
CA VAL A 108 17.87 18.03 -9.68
C VAL A 108 16.62 18.36 -10.50
N ASP A 109 16.75 18.33 -11.83
CA ASP A 109 15.60 18.47 -12.73
C ASP A 109 14.83 17.15 -12.84
N ILE A 110 13.83 17.02 -11.97
CA ILE A 110 12.94 15.85 -11.88
C ILE A 110 12.00 15.70 -13.08
N THR A 111 12.02 16.63 -14.06
CA THR A 111 11.20 16.51 -15.28
C THR A 111 11.86 15.68 -16.37
N THR A 112 13.16 15.40 -16.22
CA THR A 112 13.90 14.56 -17.15
C THR A 112 13.51 13.08 -16.99
N PRO A 113 13.41 12.31 -18.10
CA PRO A 113 13.13 10.88 -18.03
C PRO A 113 14.17 10.10 -17.22
N GLU A 114 15.43 10.53 -17.30
CA GLU A 114 16.57 9.93 -16.58
C GLU A 114 16.40 10.09 -15.07
N ALA A 115 16.18 11.32 -14.58
CA ALA A 115 15.96 11.56 -13.15
C ALA A 115 14.71 10.85 -12.63
N THR A 116 13.63 10.83 -13.42
CA THR A 116 12.38 10.14 -13.04
C THR A 116 12.59 8.64 -12.90
N ALA A 117 13.34 8.01 -13.81
CA ALA A 117 13.65 6.59 -13.76
C ALA A 117 14.56 6.23 -12.58
N GLU A 118 15.56 7.08 -12.31
CA GLU A 118 16.46 6.90 -11.17
C GLU A 118 15.71 7.00 -9.84
N ILE A 119 14.89 8.05 -9.66
CA ILE A 119 14.05 8.23 -8.47
C ILE A 119 13.11 7.03 -8.27
N ARG A 120 12.48 6.54 -9.35
CA ARG A 120 11.62 5.35 -9.27
C ARG A 120 12.39 4.11 -8.83
N THR A 121 13.61 3.93 -9.33
CA THR A 121 14.48 2.80 -8.96
C THR A 121 14.86 2.88 -7.49
N GLN A 122 15.35 4.03 -7.03
CA GLN A 122 15.70 4.26 -5.62
C GLN A 122 14.49 4.05 -4.69
N ALA A 123 13.31 4.55 -5.08
CA ALA A 123 12.08 4.36 -4.33
C ALA A 123 11.69 2.88 -4.21
N LEU A 124 11.79 2.12 -5.31
CA LEU A 124 11.50 0.68 -5.29
C LEU A 124 12.51 -0.09 -4.44
N ASP A 125 13.81 0.20 -4.59
CA ASP A 125 14.88 -0.43 -3.83
C ASP A 125 14.69 -0.21 -2.33
N VAL A 126 14.32 1.00 -1.91
CA VAL A 126 14.04 1.30 -0.50
C VAL A 126 12.85 0.50 0.01
N LEU A 127 11.77 0.37 -0.77
CA LEU A 127 10.61 -0.43 -0.36
C LEU A 127 10.97 -1.92 -0.23
N VAL A 128 11.74 -2.46 -1.17
CA VAL A 128 12.23 -3.85 -1.12
C VAL A 128 13.13 -4.06 0.09
N ASN A 129 14.12 -3.19 0.31
CA ASN A 129 15.02 -3.29 1.46
C ASN A 129 14.26 -3.16 2.78
N THR A 130 13.31 -2.24 2.88
CA THR A 130 12.47 -2.05 4.07
C THR A 130 11.68 -3.32 4.37
N GLU A 131 11.07 -3.94 3.36
CA GLU A 131 10.32 -5.17 3.53
C GLU A 131 11.24 -6.34 3.97
N LEU A 132 12.42 -6.47 3.39
CA LEU A 132 13.42 -7.48 3.81
C LEU A 132 13.82 -7.30 5.28
N LEU A 133 14.12 -6.06 5.69
CA LEU A 133 14.50 -5.75 7.08
C LEU A 133 13.34 -6.04 8.03
N LYS A 134 12.09 -5.72 7.66
CA LYS A 134 10.91 -6.04 8.49
C LYS A 134 10.70 -7.54 8.66
N GLN A 135 10.89 -8.31 7.59
CA GLN A 135 10.81 -9.77 7.66
C GLN A 135 11.90 -10.33 8.57
N ALA A 136 13.12 -9.85 8.43
CA ALA A 136 14.24 -10.26 9.29
C ALA A 136 14.02 -9.89 10.77
N ALA A 137 13.43 -8.71 11.05
CA ALA A 137 13.05 -8.31 12.40
C ALA A 137 11.99 -9.26 12.98
N SER A 138 10.99 -9.62 12.19
CA SER A 138 9.95 -10.59 12.58
C SER A 138 10.54 -11.97 12.86
N GLU A 139 11.53 -12.43 12.07
CA GLU A 139 12.21 -13.72 12.29
C GLU A 139 13.02 -13.72 13.59
N LYS A 140 13.65 -12.59 13.94
CA LYS A 140 14.34 -12.40 15.22
C LYS A 140 13.38 -12.15 16.40
N GLY A 141 12.07 -12.11 16.17
CA GLY A 141 11.06 -11.94 17.21
C GLY A 141 10.98 -10.53 17.79
N ILE A 142 11.43 -9.52 17.04
CA ILE A 142 11.39 -8.11 17.43
C ILE A 142 9.94 -7.61 17.36
N ASN A 143 9.46 -7.01 18.44
CA ASN A 143 8.10 -6.46 18.51
C ASN A 143 8.08 -5.16 19.32
N ILE A 144 7.64 -4.08 18.68
CA ILE A 144 7.56 -2.75 19.27
C ILE A 144 6.21 -2.54 19.95
N SER A 145 6.23 -2.03 21.17
CA SER A 145 5.01 -1.75 21.94
C SER A 145 4.27 -0.50 21.43
N ASP A 146 2.97 -0.44 21.67
CA ASP A 146 2.13 0.68 21.25
C ASP A 146 2.53 1.99 21.95
N GLU A 147 3.05 1.89 23.18
CA GLU A 147 3.58 3.01 23.95
C GLU A 147 4.81 3.62 23.29
N ALA A 148 5.77 2.80 22.83
CA ALA A 148 6.96 3.29 22.14
C ALA A 148 6.63 4.01 20.84
N VAL A 149 5.65 3.49 20.08
CA VAL A 149 5.15 4.15 18.86
C VAL A 149 4.52 5.50 19.20
N SER A 150 3.72 5.55 20.25
CA SER A 150 3.04 6.78 20.68
C SER A 150 4.04 7.85 21.14
N GLU A 151 5.06 7.46 21.91
CA GLU A 151 6.15 8.35 22.33
C GLU A 151 6.92 8.89 21.13
N ARG A 152 7.28 8.04 20.16
CA ARG A 152 7.96 8.47 18.94
C ARG A 152 7.11 9.44 18.12
N LEU A 153 5.80 9.21 18.01
CA LEU A 153 4.87 10.14 17.34
C LEU A 153 4.80 11.50 18.03
N GLU A 154 4.79 11.54 19.36
CA GLU A 154 4.88 12.81 20.11
C GLU A 154 6.21 13.53 19.86
N GLY A 155 7.31 12.78 19.77
CA GLY A 155 8.62 13.28 19.37
C GLY A 155 8.57 13.94 17.98
N ILE A 156 8.08 13.22 16.97
CA ILE A 156 7.93 13.73 15.59
C ILE A 156 7.07 15.00 15.58
N LYS A 157 5.95 15.00 16.30
CA LYS A 157 5.06 16.16 16.42
C LYS A 157 5.79 17.37 17.00
N THR A 158 6.64 17.16 17.99
CA THR A 158 7.43 18.24 18.62
C THR A 158 8.52 18.76 17.68
N GLU A 159 9.27 17.86 17.04
CA GLU A 159 10.35 18.18 16.11
C GLU A 159 9.87 18.99 14.90
N ILE A 160 8.68 18.66 14.38
CA ILE A 160 8.14 19.29 13.18
C ILE A 160 7.45 20.64 13.43
N GLY A 161 7.28 21.02 14.71
CA GLY A 161 6.66 22.30 15.09
C GLY A 161 5.17 22.21 15.45
N GLY A 162 4.65 21.02 15.75
CA GLY A 162 3.31 20.79 16.28
C GLY A 162 2.37 20.05 15.34
N GLU A 163 1.17 19.77 15.87
CA GLU A 163 0.11 19.00 15.22
C GLU A 163 -0.35 19.59 13.87
N GLU A 164 -0.43 20.92 13.78
CA GLU A 164 -0.92 21.61 12.57
C GLU A 164 0.05 21.39 11.39
N VAL A 165 1.36 21.55 11.63
CA VAL A 165 2.39 21.33 10.61
C VAL A 165 2.45 19.85 10.20
N LEU A 166 2.29 18.94 11.16
CA LEU A 166 2.25 17.51 10.87
C LEU A 166 1.07 17.18 9.92
N ASN A 167 -0.13 17.66 10.24
CA ASN A 167 -1.33 17.42 9.44
C ASN A 167 -1.25 18.04 8.03
N GLU A 168 -0.66 19.23 7.89
CA GLU A 168 -0.43 19.85 6.58
C GLU A 168 0.47 18.97 5.70
N ARG A 169 1.59 18.48 6.26
CA ARG A 169 2.51 17.61 5.54
C ARG A 169 1.91 16.25 5.21
N MET A 170 1.20 15.63 6.15
CA MET A 170 0.50 14.38 5.91
C MET A 170 -0.52 14.53 4.76
N THR A 171 -1.26 15.64 4.74
CA THR A 171 -2.19 15.95 3.65
C THR A 171 -1.48 16.13 2.32
N SER A 172 -0.34 16.84 2.30
CA SER A 172 0.47 17.04 1.08
C SER A 172 1.04 15.73 0.51
N LEU A 173 1.35 14.77 1.38
CA LEU A 173 1.89 13.46 1.01
C LEU A 173 0.82 12.37 0.85
N GLY A 174 -0.45 12.68 1.12
CA GLY A 174 -1.54 11.71 1.10
C GLY A 174 -1.44 10.62 2.17
N ILE A 175 -0.79 10.90 3.30
CA ILE A 175 -0.55 9.98 4.41
C ILE A 175 -1.67 10.12 5.45
N THR A 176 -2.22 9.00 5.91
CA THR A 176 -3.23 8.96 7.00
C THR A 176 -2.56 8.74 8.35
N GLU A 177 -3.25 9.05 9.46
CA GLU A 177 -2.75 8.77 10.82
C GLU A 177 -2.44 7.28 11.02
N ASP A 178 -3.34 6.40 10.58
CA ASP A 178 -3.13 4.94 10.64
C ASP A 178 -1.89 4.51 9.86
N ARG A 179 -1.61 5.17 8.72
CA ARG A 179 -0.42 4.88 7.93
C ARG A 179 0.83 5.37 8.63
N LEU A 180 0.83 6.61 9.11
CA LEU A 180 1.94 7.17 9.88
C LEU A 180 2.25 6.31 11.12
N TYR A 181 1.24 5.85 11.84
CA TYR A 181 1.40 4.97 13.00
C TYR A 181 2.07 3.63 12.64
N LYS A 182 1.76 3.07 11.47
CA LYS A 182 2.43 1.87 10.95
C LYS A 182 3.87 2.17 10.52
N ASP A 183 4.09 3.28 9.82
CA ASP A 183 5.42 3.68 9.36
C ASP A 183 6.36 3.93 10.55
N VAL A 184 5.87 4.56 11.62
CA VAL A 184 6.66 4.75 12.86
C VAL A 184 6.95 3.42 13.56
N ARG A 185 5.99 2.48 13.58
CA ARG A 185 6.27 1.13 14.12
C ARG A 185 7.32 0.41 13.28
N ASP A 186 7.23 0.50 11.96
CA ASP A 186 8.20 -0.10 11.06
C ASP A 186 9.59 0.52 11.24
N GLU A 187 9.69 1.86 11.38
CA GLU A 187 10.93 2.59 11.71
C GLU A 187 11.56 2.06 12.99
N LEU A 188 10.81 2.00 14.09
CA LEU A 188 11.32 1.50 15.38
C LEU A 188 11.71 0.02 15.33
N THR A 189 10.96 -0.79 14.58
CA THR A 189 11.25 -2.22 14.40
C THR A 189 12.57 -2.42 13.67
N ILE A 190 12.80 -1.65 12.60
CA ILE A 190 14.04 -1.69 11.84
C ILE A 190 15.20 -1.13 12.68
N GLN A 191 14.97 -0.06 13.44
CA GLN A 191 16.00 0.50 14.33
C GLN A 191 16.49 -0.56 15.34
N GLN A 192 15.56 -1.24 16.02
CA GLN A 192 15.91 -2.30 16.97
C GLN A 192 16.60 -3.51 16.31
N LEU A 193 16.21 -3.83 15.07
CA LEU A 193 16.92 -4.84 14.28
C LEU A 193 18.35 -4.43 14.00
N LEU A 194 18.57 -3.19 13.54
CA LEU A 194 19.90 -2.70 13.20
C LEU A 194 20.81 -2.63 14.42
N GLU A 195 20.29 -2.24 15.59
CA GLU A 195 21.03 -2.34 16.86
C GLU A 195 21.52 -3.77 17.11
N THR A 196 20.65 -4.77 16.90
CA THR A 196 21.02 -6.19 17.02
C THR A 196 22.10 -6.58 15.99
N VAL A 197 21.98 -6.12 14.75
CA VAL A 197 22.97 -6.37 13.68
C VAL A 197 24.33 -5.75 14.03
N PHE A 198 24.35 -4.55 14.59
CA PHE A 198 25.59 -3.89 15.01
C PHE A 198 26.26 -4.59 16.20
N GLU A 199 25.47 -5.08 17.15
CA GLU A 199 25.97 -5.91 18.25
C GLU A 199 26.59 -7.22 17.73
N GLU A 200 25.93 -7.89 16.78
CA GLU A 200 26.42 -9.12 16.13
C GLU A 200 27.69 -8.88 15.29
N ALA A 201 27.80 -7.71 14.64
CA ALA A 201 28.94 -7.33 13.81
C ALA A 201 30.18 -6.86 14.60
N VAL A 202 30.05 -6.64 15.91
CA VAL A 202 31.14 -6.20 16.81
C VAL A 202 31.84 -4.94 16.27
N ILE A 203 31.10 -3.84 16.19
CA ILE A 203 31.61 -2.55 15.67
C ILE A 203 32.60 -1.91 16.66
N GLU A 204 33.87 -2.29 16.56
CA GLU A 204 34.99 -1.70 17.30
C GLU A 204 35.73 -0.67 16.44
N VAL A 205 36.03 0.50 17.00
CA VAL A 205 36.84 1.53 16.33
C VAL A 205 38.28 1.39 16.79
N THR A 206 39.22 1.22 15.84
CA THR A 206 40.64 1.06 16.15
C THR A 206 41.41 2.38 15.95
N GLU A 207 42.50 2.56 16.70
CA GLU A 207 43.39 3.73 16.56
C GLU A 207 43.95 3.84 15.14
N GLU A 208 44.23 2.69 14.50
CA GLU A 208 44.70 2.64 13.12
C GLU A 208 43.66 3.20 12.15
N GLU A 209 42.38 2.86 12.31
CA GLU A 209 41.30 3.38 11.46
C GLU A 209 41.08 4.89 11.67
N VAL A 210 41.11 5.34 12.93
CA VAL A 210 41.00 6.77 13.29
C VAL A 210 42.16 7.57 12.68
N SER A 211 43.39 7.09 12.86
CA SER A 211 44.58 7.72 12.30
C SER A 211 44.56 7.72 10.77
N ALA A 212 44.15 6.60 10.15
CA ALA A 212 44.06 6.47 8.70
C ALA A 212 43.00 7.42 8.11
N LEU A 213 41.83 7.56 8.73
CA LEU A 213 40.78 8.46 8.28
C LEU A 213 41.23 9.93 8.36
N TYR A 214 41.83 10.31 9.49
CA TYR A 214 42.35 11.68 9.70
C TYR A 214 43.47 12.03 8.71
N GLN A 215 44.43 11.12 8.52
CA GLN A 215 45.51 11.31 7.54
C GLN A 215 44.99 11.30 6.10
N GLY A 216 43.99 10.47 5.80
CA GLY A 216 43.33 10.42 4.49
C GLY A 216 42.64 11.74 4.12
N ALA A 217 42.16 12.48 5.12
CA ALA A 217 41.63 13.84 4.96
C ALA A 217 42.75 14.91 4.85
N GLY A 218 44.02 14.53 4.94
CA GLY A 218 45.19 15.41 4.84
C GLY A 218 45.77 15.89 6.17
N GLY A 219 45.16 15.51 7.31
CA GLY A 219 45.64 15.84 8.65
C GLY A 219 45.88 17.33 8.92
N GLU A 220 46.78 17.63 9.85
CA GLU A 220 47.14 19.02 10.20
C GLU A 220 47.73 19.80 9.01
N GLU A 221 48.39 19.11 8.07
CA GLU A 221 48.97 19.73 6.88
C GLU A 221 47.91 20.34 5.95
N ALA A 222 46.70 19.77 5.93
CA ALA A 222 45.54 20.32 5.24
C ALA A 222 44.84 21.45 6.02
N GLY A 223 45.39 21.86 7.17
CA GLY A 223 44.81 22.87 8.05
C GLY A 223 43.68 22.35 8.94
N LEU A 224 43.54 21.03 9.09
CA LEU A 224 42.61 20.45 10.05
C LEU A 224 43.12 20.68 11.48
N PRO A 225 42.23 20.81 12.48
CA PRO A 225 42.62 20.80 13.88
C PRO A 225 43.40 19.53 14.24
N ALA A 226 44.17 19.56 15.32
CA ALA A 226 44.92 18.40 15.80
C ALA A 226 43.98 17.21 16.02
N LEU A 227 44.44 15.99 15.70
CA LEU A 227 43.61 14.78 15.83
C LEU A 227 42.95 14.68 17.21
N GLU A 228 43.66 15.06 18.28
CA GLU A 228 43.12 15.00 19.63
C GLU A 228 41.90 15.91 19.84
N GLU A 229 41.80 17.03 19.13
CA GLU A 229 40.65 17.95 19.23
C GLU A 229 39.43 17.42 18.47
N VAL A 230 39.65 16.64 17.43
CA VAL A 230 38.58 16.09 16.57
C VAL A 230 38.39 14.58 16.72
N ARG A 231 39.09 13.96 17.68
CA ARG A 231 39.14 12.50 17.85
C ARG A 231 37.76 11.89 17.93
N GLU A 232 36.87 12.45 18.76
CA GLU A 232 35.49 11.97 18.89
C GLU A 232 34.71 12.03 17.57
N GLN A 233 34.92 13.07 16.75
CA GLN A 233 34.27 13.20 15.45
C GLN A 233 34.81 12.19 14.45
N VAL A 234 36.13 11.97 14.43
CA VAL A 234 36.76 10.98 13.55
C VAL A 234 36.32 9.57 13.96
N GLU A 235 36.29 9.26 15.25
CA GLU A 235 35.79 7.98 15.78
C GLU A 235 34.31 7.76 15.43
N ALA A 236 33.47 8.78 15.56
CA ALA A 236 32.06 8.71 15.16
C ALA A 236 31.92 8.46 13.65
N GLN A 237 32.77 9.07 12.82
CA GLN A 237 32.76 8.86 11.38
C GLN A 237 33.24 7.45 10.99
N VAL A 238 34.28 6.93 11.64
CA VAL A 238 34.72 5.54 11.46
C VAL A 238 33.60 4.58 11.87
N ARG A 239 32.99 4.80 13.04
CA ARG A 239 31.85 3.99 13.51
C ARG A 239 30.71 3.99 12.50
N ALA A 240 30.27 5.17 12.05
CA ALA A 240 29.19 5.29 11.07
C ALA A 240 29.53 4.58 9.74
N SER A 241 30.79 4.66 9.29
CA SER A 241 31.23 3.91 8.10
C SER A 241 31.14 2.40 8.31
N LYS A 242 31.48 1.89 9.50
CA LYS A 242 31.42 0.45 9.81
C LYS A 242 29.98 -0.03 9.98
N GLU A 243 29.13 0.77 10.60
CA GLU A 243 27.67 0.52 10.68
C GLU A 243 27.05 0.45 9.29
N GLN A 244 27.41 1.36 8.39
CA GLN A 244 26.94 1.31 6.99
C GLN A 244 27.37 0.02 6.30
N VAL A 245 28.63 -0.38 6.44
CA VAL A 245 29.14 -1.65 5.87
C VAL A 245 28.39 -2.85 6.47
N ALA A 246 28.07 -2.83 7.77
CA ALA A 246 27.30 -3.89 8.40
C ALA A 246 25.86 -3.97 7.85
N ILE A 247 25.20 -2.83 7.65
CA ILE A 247 23.87 -2.76 7.00
C ILE A 247 23.96 -3.33 5.57
N ASP A 248 24.94 -2.89 4.79
CA ASP A 248 25.06 -3.29 3.38
C ASP A 248 25.33 -4.79 3.24
N ASN A 249 26.20 -5.34 4.09
CA ASN A 249 26.45 -6.78 4.14
C ASN A 249 25.17 -7.54 4.54
N TYR A 250 24.48 -7.08 5.58
CA TYR A 250 23.25 -7.71 6.04
C TYR A 250 22.14 -7.67 4.97
N LEU A 251 21.94 -6.53 4.32
CA LEU A 251 20.99 -6.41 3.20
C LEU A 251 21.39 -7.30 2.01
N THR A 252 22.69 -7.46 1.75
CA THR A 252 23.18 -8.37 0.71
C THR A 252 22.81 -9.81 1.05
N GLU A 253 23.06 -10.26 2.28
CA GLU A 253 22.66 -11.59 2.76
C GLU A 253 21.15 -11.80 2.66
N LEU A 254 20.35 -10.82 3.11
CA LEU A 254 18.88 -10.89 3.01
C LEU A 254 18.42 -11.01 1.55
N LYS A 255 19.04 -10.27 0.63
CA LYS A 255 18.71 -10.32 -0.81
C LYS A 255 19.09 -11.65 -1.45
N GLU A 256 20.20 -12.26 -1.06
CA GLU A 256 20.61 -13.57 -1.57
C GLU A 256 19.67 -14.70 -1.13
N LEU A 257 19.08 -14.55 0.06
CA LEU A 257 18.14 -15.52 0.62
C LEU A 257 16.69 -15.30 0.16
N ALA A 258 16.36 -14.08 -0.27
CA ALA A 258 15.00 -13.70 -0.60
C ALA A 258 14.61 -14.04 -2.05
N GLU A 259 13.33 -14.35 -2.24
CA GLU A 259 12.67 -14.38 -3.54
C GLU A 259 12.12 -12.99 -3.86
N ILE A 260 12.74 -12.28 -4.79
CA ILE A 260 12.35 -10.92 -5.21
C ILE A 260 11.91 -10.95 -6.67
N GLU A 261 10.65 -10.59 -6.91
CA GLU A 261 10.08 -10.46 -8.26
C GLU A 261 9.62 -9.02 -8.51
N ILE A 262 10.26 -8.32 -9.45
CA ILE A 262 9.84 -6.98 -9.90
C ILE A 262 8.87 -7.14 -11.07
N LYS A 263 7.76 -6.40 -11.06
CA LYS A 263 6.68 -6.46 -12.06
C LYS A 263 6.84 -5.45 -13.19
#